data_AF-A0AAE1I1F9-F1
#
_entry.id   AF-A0AAE1I1F9-F1
#
_cell.length_a   1.000
_cell.length_b   1.000
_cell.length_c   1.000
_cell.angle_alpha   90.00
_cell.angle_beta   90.00
_cell.angle_gamma   90.00
#
_symmetry.space_group_name_H-M   'P 1'
#
loop_
_entity.id
_entity.type
_entity.pdbx_description
1 polymer ?
#
loop_
_entity_poly.entity_id
_entity_poly.type
_entity_poly.pdbx_seq_one_letter_code
_entity_poly.pdbx_strand_id
1 'polypeptide(L)'
;MPFMKKKEKERRLKVSTKMTEKWAKVRTVKAIKEELTPVIAESGRRVIDLQLFARQMWCEECDVPLSLRFLEEERRIGLASKFFVRCHQCLARKEVLSSALAPRTTEDGRALYAINCKAAIACVDSGVGHEQFNKVLSAMNLPTIHANTIVTAERRMGPSIVEVAEQSCRDAIVEERELTLRKSSRTHGQRL
;
A
#
# COMPACT_ATOMS: atom_id res chain seq x y z
N MET A 1 0.19 49.75 -18.43
CA MET A 1 0.61 48.34 -18.22
C MET A 1 2.03 48.33 -17.69
N PRO A 2 2.30 47.87 -16.45
CA PRO A 2 3.64 47.95 -15.88
C PRO A 2 4.52 46.81 -16.41
N PHE A 3 5.57 47.17 -17.15
CA PHE A 3 6.66 46.29 -17.57
C PHE A 3 7.43 45.78 -16.33
N MET A 4 7.05 44.62 -15.81
CA MET A 4 7.86 43.94 -14.80
C MET A 4 9.14 43.39 -15.46
N LYS A 5 10.30 43.79 -14.94
CA LYS A 5 11.62 43.37 -15.44
C LYS A 5 11.73 41.84 -15.37
N LYS A 6 12.12 41.19 -16.46
CA LYS A 6 12.21 39.71 -16.64
C LYS A 6 12.85 38.97 -15.43
N LYS A 7 13.86 39.60 -14.82
CA LYS A 7 14.60 39.12 -13.64
C LYS A 7 13.76 39.04 -12.36
N GLU A 8 12.75 39.89 -12.20
CA GLU A 8 11.85 39.90 -11.05
C GLU A 8 10.76 38.83 -11.15
N LYS A 9 10.27 38.58 -12.37
CA LYS A 9 9.34 37.47 -12.66
C LYS A 9 9.99 36.11 -12.38
N GLU A 10 11.25 35.92 -12.79
CA GLU A 10 12.02 34.70 -12.49
C GLU A 10 12.31 34.51 -10.99
N ARG A 11 12.60 35.59 -10.26
CA ARG A 11 12.78 35.52 -8.79
C ARG A 11 11.49 35.10 -8.09
N ARG A 12 10.34 35.67 -8.47
CA ARG A 12 9.03 35.30 -7.91
C ARG A 12 8.65 33.85 -8.23
N LEU A 13 8.95 33.37 -9.44
CA LEU A 13 8.71 31.98 -9.83
C LEU A 13 9.57 31.01 -8.99
N LYS A 14 10.86 31.33 -8.78
CA LYS A 14 11.77 30.54 -7.93
C LYS A 14 11.37 30.54 -6.45
N VAL A 15 10.83 31.64 -5.94
CA VAL A 15 10.31 31.70 -4.57
C VAL A 15 9.04 30.86 -4.45
N SER A 16 8.14 30.94 -5.44
CA SER A 16 6.91 30.15 -5.49
C SER A 16 7.19 28.65 -5.53
N THR A 17 8.12 28.19 -6.38
CA THR A 17 8.50 26.77 -6.46
C THR A 17 9.20 26.27 -5.19
N LYS A 18 10.09 27.05 -4.60
CA LYS A 18 10.70 26.70 -3.30
C LYS A 18 9.67 26.63 -2.17
N MET A 19 8.66 27.50 -2.22
CA MET A 19 7.60 27.51 -1.23
C MET A 19 6.71 26.27 -1.39
N THR A 20 6.28 25.92 -2.61
CA THR A 20 5.50 24.69 -2.87
C THR A 20 6.26 23.43 -2.50
N GLU A 21 7.56 23.33 -2.81
CA GLU A 21 8.43 22.23 -2.37
C GLU A 21 8.53 22.14 -0.85
N LYS A 22 8.63 23.29 -0.15
CA LYS A 22 8.67 23.34 1.31
C LYS A 22 7.33 22.88 1.91
N TRP A 23 6.19 23.32 1.38
CA TRP A 23 4.86 22.86 1.82
C TRP A 23 4.63 21.38 1.51
N ALA A 24 5.14 20.87 0.39
CA ALA A 24 5.11 19.44 0.06
C ALA A 24 5.93 18.60 1.05
N LYS A 25 7.14 19.05 1.42
CA LYS A 25 7.97 18.42 2.46
C LYS A 25 7.29 18.46 3.83
N VAL A 26 6.71 19.59 4.23
CA VAL A 26 6.01 19.72 5.51
C VAL A 26 4.77 18.81 5.57
N ARG A 27 3.97 18.75 4.49
CA ARG A 27 2.83 17.81 4.37
C ARG A 27 3.29 16.36 4.42
N THR A 28 4.40 16.04 3.75
CA THR A 28 5.00 14.71 3.76
C THR A 28 5.41 14.28 5.17
N VAL A 29 6.13 15.14 5.88
CA VAL A 29 6.59 14.86 7.25
C VAL A 29 5.41 14.78 8.23
N LYS A 30 4.38 15.62 8.06
CA LYS A 30 3.17 15.58 8.89
C LYS A 30 2.37 14.30 8.68
N ALA A 31 2.18 13.87 7.43
CA ALA A 31 1.49 12.62 7.09
C ALA A 31 2.24 11.38 7.60
N ILE A 32 3.58 11.37 7.54
CA ILE A 32 4.41 10.29 8.10
C ILE A 32 4.26 10.24 9.63
N LYS A 33 4.22 11.38 10.32
CA LYS A 33 4.00 11.41 11.78
C LYS A 33 2.58 10.98 12.19
N GLU A 34 1.57 11.28 11.38
CA GLU A 34 0.18 10.83 11.60
C GLU A 34 -0.01 9.32 11.36
N GLU A 35 0.78 8.71 10.46
CA GLU A 35 0.74 7.28 10.18
C GLU A 35 1.56 6.42 11.15
N LEU A 36 2.49 6.98 11.92
CA LEU A 36 3.22 6.25 12.96
C LEU A 36 2.66 6.64 14.33
N THR A 37 1.47 6.16 14.65
CA THR A 37 0.98 6.24 16.03
C THR A 37 1.69 5.16 16.87
N PRO A 38 2.49 5.53 17.89
CA PRO A 38 2.98 4.57 18.86
C PRO A 38 1.78 4.11 19.68
N VAL A 39 1.38 2.85 19.50
CA VAL A 39 0.24 2.28 20.21
C VAL A 39 0.79 1.30 21.25
N ILE A 40 0.48 1.56 22.51
CA ILE A 40 0.62 0.55 23.57
C ILE A 40 -0.49 -0.47 23.32
N ALA A 41 -0.13 -1.59 22.67
CA ALA A 41 -0.97 -2.76 22.37
C ALA A 41 -2.49 -2.54 22.58
N GLU A 42 -3.12 -1.77 21.68
CA GLU A 42 -4.58 -1.63 21.67
C GLU A 42 -5.18 -3.02 21.42
N SER A 43 -6.16 -3.39 22.25
CA SER A 43 -6.94 -4.61 22.07
C SER A 43 -7.49 -4.69 20.66
N GLY A 44 -7.28 -5.81 19.97
CA GLY A 44 -7.81 -6.05 18.63
C GLY A 44 -7.06 -7.14 17.88
N ARG A 45 -7.55 -7.51 16.70
CA ARG A 45 -6.89 -8.46 15.80
C ARG A 45 -5.93 -7.72 14.88
N ARG A 46 -4.90 -8.41 14.40
CA ARG A 46 -3.94 -7.88 13.41
C ARG A 46 -3.83 -8.85 12.25
N VAL A 47 -3.63 -8.31 11.05
CA VAL A 47 -3.34 -9.10 9.86
C VAL A 47 -1.84 -9.31 9.78
N ILE A 48 -1.42 -10.57 9.76
CA ILE A 48 -0.01 -10.96 9.62
C ILE A 48 0.16 -11.82 8.37
N ASP A 49 1.23 -11.58 7.62
CA ASP A 49 1.82 -12.55 6.72
C ASP A 49 2.52 -13.61 7.57
N LEU A 50 1.84 -14.74 7.76
CA LEU A 50 2.27 -15.78 8.69
C LEU A 50 3.70 -16.28 8.39
N GLN A 51 4.07 -16.41 7.11
CA GLN A 51 5.37 -16.93 6.73
C GLN A 51 6.48 -15.92 7.01
N LEU A 52 6.27 -14.66 6.63
CA LEU A 52 7.21 -13.58 6.94
C LEU A 52 7.37 -13.43 8.45
N PHE A 53 6.24 -13.37 9.16
CA PHE A 53 6.20 -13.15 10.59
C PHE A 53 6.95 -14.26 11.34
N ALA A 54 6.65 -15.53 11.04
CA ALA A 54 7.32 -16.66 11.67
C ALA A 54 8.84 -16.66 11.47
N ARG A 55 9.33 -16.31 10.28
CA ARG A 55 10.77 -16.21 9.99
C ARG A 55 11.44 -15.10 10.80
N GLN A 56 10.74 -14.01 11.08
CA GLN A 56 11.27 -12.88 11.82
C GLN A 56 11.26 -13.09 13.34
N MET A 57 10.46 -14.04 13.86
CA MET A 57 10.27 -14.32 15.29
C MET A 57 11.41 -15.11 15.95
N TRP A 58 12.65 -14.81 15.57
CA TRP A 58 13.89 -15.40 16.09
C TRP A 58 14.87 -14.29 16.45
N CYS A 59 15.56 -14.40 17.58
CA CYS A 59 16.58 -13.43 17.95
C CYS A 59 17.85 -13.61 17.11
N GLU A 60 18.40 -12.52 16.56
CA GLU A 60 19.61 -12.59 15.71
C GLU A 60 20.90 -12.83 16.52
N GLU A 61 20.89 -12.48 17.81
CA GLU A 61 22.07 -12.58 18.68
C GLU A 61 22.20 -13.95 19.36
N CYS A 62 21.09 -14.56 19.75
CA CYS A 62 21.08 -15.80 20.54
C CYS A 62 20.27 -16.95 19.90
N ASP A 63 19.71 -16.72 18.71
CA ASP A 63 18.96 -17.73 17.94
C ASP A 63 17.85 -18.44 18.72
N VAL A 64 17.20 -17.72 19.63
CA VAL A 64 16.03 -18.21 20.38
C VAL A 64 14.74 -17.62 19.84
N PRO A 65 13.62 -18.36 19.92
CA PRO A 65 12.32 -17.84 19.51
C PRO A 65 11.92 -16.63 20.35
N LEU A 66 11.43 -15.61 19.66
CA LEU A 66 10.85 -14.43 20.28
C LEU A 66 9.41 -14.73 20.69
N SER A 67 8.96 -14.10 21.78
CA SER A 67 7.59 -14.25 22.27
C SER A 67 6.90 -12.89 22.28
N LEU A 68 5.69 -12.85 21.75
CA LEU A 68 4.84 -11.64 21.77
C LEU A 68 4.46 -11.21 23.20
N ARG A 69 4.69 -12.04 24.21
CA ARG A 69 4.58 -11.65 25.63
C ARG A 69 5.58 -10.55 26.01
N PHE A 70 6.69 -10.44 25.29
CA PHE A 70 7.71 -9.40 25.47
C PHE A 70 7.63 -8.32 24.38
N LEU A 71 6.42 -8.09 23.84
CA LEU A 71 6.16 -6.97 22.94
C LEU A 71 6.25 -5.65 23.72
N GLU A 72 7.10 -4.73 23.26
CA GLU A 72 7.31 -3.43 23.91
C GLU A 72 6.53 -2.31 23.21
N GLU A 73 6.51 -2.35 21.88
CA GLU A 73 5.89 -1.29 21.07
C GLU A 73 5.28 -1.89 19.80
N GLU A 74 4.10 -1.40 19.43
CA GLU A 74 3.51 -1.59 18.11
C GLU A 74 3.43 -0.22 17.40
N ARG A 75 3.92 -0.15 16.16
CA ARG A 75 3.66 0.98 15.26
C ARG A 75 2.87 0.50 14.07
N ARG A 76 1.68 1.06 13.89
CA ARG A 76 0.74 0.62 12.86
C ARG A 76 0.72 1.58 11.69
N ILE A 77 0.89 1.09 10.46
CA ILE A 77 0.82 1.85 9.21
C ILE A 77 -0.28 1.20 8.35
N GLY A 78 -1.50 1.72 8.44
CA GLY A 78 -2.69 1.11 7.84
C GLY A 78 -2.99 -0.26 8.45
N LEU A 79 -3.05 -1.31 7.63
CA LEU A 79 -3.24 -2.70 8.06
C LEU A 79 -1.93 -3.41 8.44
N ALA A 80 -0.79 -2.79 8.17
CA ALA A 80 0.51 -3.31 8.55
C ALA A 80 0.93 -2.82 9.93
N SER A 81 1.66 -3.66 10.65
CA SER A 81 2.24 -3.35 11.95
C SER A 81 3.73 -3.65 11.97
N LYS A 82 4.48 -2.78 12.64
CA LYS A 82 5.84 -3.02 13.11
C LYS A 82 5.78 -3.33 14.59
N PHE A 83 6.20 -4.52 14.96
CA PHE A 83 6.29 -4.95 16.34
C PHE A 83 7.73 -4.86 16.80
N PHE A 84 7.96 -4.27 17.96
CA PHE A 84 9.25 -4.25 18.62
C PHE A 84 9.21 -5.22 19.78
N VAL A 85 9.83 -6.38 19.60
CA VAL A 85 9.81 -7.48 20.56
C VAL A 85 11.18 -7.58 21.21
N ARG A 86 11.19 -7.62 22.56
CA ARG A 86 12.42 -7.83 23.32
C ARG A 86 12.72 -9.32 23.47
N CYS A 87 13.97 -9.69 23.22
CA CYS A 87 14.44 -11.03 23.51
C CYS A 87 14.47 -11.26 25.03
N HIS A 88 13.96 -12.41 25.48
CA HIS A 88 13.92 -12.75 26.89
C HIS A 88 15.30 -13.14 27.46
N GLN A 89 16.25 -13.54 26.60
CA GLN A 89 17.57 -13.99 27.01
C GLN A 89 18.62 -12.87 26.96
N CYS A 90 18.84 -12.27 25.78
CA CYS A 90 19.87 -11.23 25.61
C CYS A 90 19.35 -9.78 25.75
N LEU A 91 18.03 -9.61 25.96
CA LEU A 91 17.36 -8.31 26.06
C LEU A 91 17.44 -7.44 24.79
N ALA A 92 18.02 -7.94 23.69
CA ALA A 92 18.06 -7.24 22.42
C ALA A 92 16.65 -6.99 21.89
N ARG A 93 16.45 -5.80 21.32
CA ARG A 93 15.18 -5.36 20.74
C ARG A 93 15.17 -5.68 19.25
N LYS A 94 14.18 -6.45 18.79
CA LYS A 94 14.02 -6.80 17.37
C LYS A 94 12.77 -6.16 16.77
N GLU A 95 12.90 -5.63 15.55
CA GLU A 95 11.77 -5.22 14.71
C GLU A 95 11.23 -6.43 13.92
N VAL A 96 9.93 -6.69 14.04
CA VAL A 96 9.20 -7.75 13.35
C VAL A 96 8.05 -7.12 12.56
N LEU A 97 7.92 -7.48 11.28
CA LEU A 97 6.94 -6.87 10.36
C LEU A 97 5.75 -7.79 10.18
N SER A 98 4.53 -7.24 10.25
CA SER A 98 3.32 -7.98 9.96
C SER A 98 3.11 -8.23 8.45
N SER A 99 3.73 -7.43 7.59
CA SER A 99 3.58 -7.53 6.14
C SER A 99 4.86 -7.11 5.45
N ALA A 100 5.12 -7.70 4.28
CA ALA A 100 6.24 -7.31 3.45
C ALA A 100 6.07 -5.87 2.92
N LEU A 101 7.19 -5.22 2.62
CA LEU A 101 7.17 -3.97 1.88
C LEU A 101 6.79 -4.24 0.42
N ALA A 102 5.95 -3.38 -0.14
CA ALA A 102 5.64 -3.40 -1.55
C ALA A 102 6.90 -3.02 -2.37
N PRO A 103 7.18 -3.70 -3.50
CA PRO A 103 8.34 -3.42 -4.34
C PRO A 103 8.42 -1.93 -4.71
N ARG A 104 9.55 -1.28 -4.47
CA ARG A 104 9.75 0.13 -4.83
C ARG A 104 9.77 0.27 -6.35
N THR A 105 8.71 0.82 -6.92
CA THR A 105 8.57 1.01 -8.37
C THR A 105 8.70 2.47 -8.82
N THR A 106 8.61 3.44 -7.91
CA THR A 106 8.69 4.87 -8.27
C THR A 106 9.51 5.71 -7.28
N GLU A 107 10.00 6.86 -7.77
CA GLU A 107 10.94 7.80 -7.12
C GLU A 107 10.41 8.46 -5.83
N ASP A 108 9.13 8.31 -5.50
CA ASP A 108 8.47 8.95 -4.36
C ASP A 108 9.01 8.51 -2.98
N GLY A 109 9.87 7.49 -2.93
CA GLY A 109 10.69 7.13 -1.78
C GLY A 109 9.94 6.58 -0.56
N ARG A 110 8.61 6.65 -0.51
CA ARG A 110 7.81 6.12 0.60
C ARG A 110 7.58 4.62 0.45
N ALA A 111 8.05 3.87 1.44
CA ALA A 111 7.78 2.45 1.55
C ALA A 111 6.31 2.25 1.91
N LEU A 112 5.55 1.56 1.05
CA LEU A 112 4.21 1.07 1.36
C LEU A 112 4.31 -0.41 1.73
N TYR A 113 3.36 -0.87 2.53
CA TYR A 113 3.22 -2.29 2.83
C TYR A 113 2.34 -2.98 1.79
N ALA A 114 2.72 -4.19 1.42
CA ALA A 114 2.00 -4.98 0.43
C ALA A 114 0.54 -5.20 0.83
N ILE A 115 0.25 -5.38 2.13
CA ILE A 115 -1.15 -5.52 2.61
C ILE A 115 -2.00 -4.27 2.35
N ASN A 116 -1.44 -3.06 2.46
CA ASN A 116 -2.17 -1.83 2.19
C ASN A 116 -2.43 -1.67 0.68
N CYS A 117 -1.47 -2.05 -0.16
CA CYS A 117 -1.66 -2.12 -1.62
C CYS A 117 -2.74 -3.12 -2.00
N LYS A 118 -2.72 -4.33 -1.41
CA LYS A 118 -3.75 -5.35 -1.64
C LYS A 118 -5.14 -4.89 -1.20
N ALA A 119 -5.24 -4.22 -0.04
CA ALA A 119 -6.49 -3.65 0.42
C ALA A 119 -7.03 -2.58 -0.55
N ALA A 120 -6.17 -1.68 -1.04
CA ALA A 120 -6.55 -0.68 -2.03
C ALA A 120 -7.03 -1.32 -3.34
N ILE A 121 -6.32 -2.33 -3.86
CA ILE A 121 -6.75 -3.07 -5.05
C ILE A 121 -8.11 -3.73 -4.80
N ALA A 122 -8.30 -4.38 -3.66
CA ALA A 122 -9.57 -5.01 -3.31
C ALA A 122 -10.72 -4.00 -3.24
N CYS A 123 -10.49 -2.80 -2.68
CA CYS A 123 -11.46 -1.72 -2.71
C CYS A 123 -11.84 -1.31 -4.14
N VAL A 124 -10.85 -1.13 -5.01
CA VAL A 124 -11.09 -0.75 -6.43
C VAL A 124 -11.84 -1.85 -7.16
N ASP A 125 -11.39 -3.10 -7.05
CA ASP A 125 -11.97 -4.28 -7.71
C ASP A 125 -13.41 -4.55 -7.25
N SER A 126 -13.68 -4.38 -5.95
CA SER A 126 -15.01 -4.58 -5.37
C SER A 126 -15.92 -3.35 -5.47
N GLY A 127 -15.43 -2.21 -5.97
CA GLY A 127 -16.18 -0.94 -5.97
C GLY A 127 -16.52 -0.41 -4.57
N VAL A 128 -15.70 -0.76 -3.56
CA VAL A 128 -15.93 -0.43 -2.14
C VAL A 128 -15.12 0.80 -1.74
N GLY A 129 -15.79 1.79 -1.17
CA GLY A 129 -15.13 3.00 -0.65
C GLY A 129 -14.41 2.75 0.68
N HIS A 130 -13.45 3.64 1.03
CA HIS A 130 -12.70 3.62 2.29
C HIS A 130 -13.59 3.44 3.54
N GLU A 131 -14.70 4.18 3.64
CA GLU A 131 -15.60 4.10 4.79
C GLU A 131 -16.28 2.73 4.91
N GLN A 132 -16.74 2.19 3.79
CA GLN A 132 -17.39 0.87 3.73
C GLN A 132 -16.38 -0.22 4.11
N PHE A 133 -15.15 -0.12 3.59
CA PHE A 133 -14.08 -1.04 3.96
C PHE A 133 -13.76 -0.97 5.46
N ASN A 134 -13.68 0.24 6.03
CA ASN A 134 -13.47 0.42 7.46
C ASN A 134 -14.61 -0.14 8.32
N LYS A 135 -15.87 -0.10 7.86
CA LYS A 135 -16.98 -0.77 8.56
C LYS A 135 -16.75 -2.27 8.65
N VAL A 136 -16.29 -2.90 7.57
CA VAL A 136 -15.95 -4.33 7.53
C VAL A 136 -14.78 -4.64 8.48
N LEU A 137 -13.71 -3.85 8.43
CA LEU A 137 -12.55 -4.03 9.33
C LEU A 137 -12.97 -3.92 10.81
N SER A 138 -13.71 -2.89 11.17
CA SER A 138 -14.22 -2.69 12.53
C SER A 138 -15.11 -3.83 12.99
N ALA A 139 -16.00 -4.35 12.12
CA ALA A 139 -16.85 -5.49 12.44
C ALA A 139 -16.06 -6.78 12.72
N MET A 140 -14.87 -6.93 12.10
CA MET A 140 -13.95 -8.03 12.36
C MET A 140 -13.00 -7.80 13.53
N ASN A 141 -13.13 -6.67 14.25
CA ASN A 141 -12.21 -6.21 15.28
C ASN A 141 -10.77 -6.04 14.74
N LEU A 142 -10.63 -5.58 13.50
CA LEU A 142 -9.38 -5.19 12.87
C LEU A 142 -9.21 -3.67 12.96
N PRO A 143 -7.97 -3.16 13.01
CA PRO A 143 -7.73 -1.73 12.97
C PRO A 143 -8.23 -1.13 11.66
N THR A 144 -8.80 0.07 11.74
CA THR A 144 -9.18 0.84 10.56
C THR A 144 -7.94 1.38 9.84
N ILE A 145 -8.09 1.58 8.53
CA ILE A 145 -7.06 2.18 7.70
C ILE A 145 -7.40 3.65 7.47
N HIS A 146 -6.39 4.52 7.45
CA HIS A 146 -6.59 5.94 7.17
C HIS A 146 -6.80 6.17 5.67
N ALA A 147 -7.65 7.14 5.31
CA ALA A 147 -7.97 7.42 3.90
C ALA A 147 -6.71 7.75 3.07
N ASN A 148 -5.76 8.51 3.65
CA ASN A 148 -4.49 8.81 2.99
C ASN A 148 -3.68 7.57 2.62
N THR A 149 -3.69 6.54 3.47
CA THR A 149 -2.96 5.29 3.21
C THR A 149 -3.58 4.55 2.03
N ILE A 150 -4.92 4.47 1.96
CA ILE A 150 -5.63 3.89 0.81
C ILE A 150 -5.33 4.71 -0.46
N VAL A 151 -5.54 6.02 -0.45
CA VAL A 151 -5.34 6.88 -1.63
C VAL A 151 -3.90 6.80 -2.15
N THR A 152 -2.92 6.74 -1.25
CA THR A 152 -1.51 6.59 -1.63
C THR A 152 -1.25 5.22 -2.27
N ALA A 153 -1.86 4.17 -1.72
CA ALA A 153 -1.79 2.83 -2.29
C ALA A 153 -2.50 2.72 -3.64
N GLU A 154 -3.69 3.27 -3.80
CA GLU A 154 -4.44 3.32 -5.06
C GLU A 154 -3.64 4.03 -6.15
N ARG A 155 -3.07 5.21 -5.86
CA ARG A 155 -2.23 5.95 -6.82
C ARG A 155 -1.02 5.15 -7.27
N ARG A 156 -0.41 4.39 -6.36
CA ARG A 156 0.75 3.55 -6.67
C ARG A 156 0.36 2.34 -7.53
N MET A 157 -0.77 1.72 -7.24
CA MET A 157 -1.24 0.53 -7.95
C MET A 157 -1.95 0.85 -9.26
N GLY A 158 -2.44 2.09 -9.44
CA GLY A 158 -3.21 2.54 -10.60
C GLY A 158 -2.62 2.12 -11.96
N PRO A 159 -1.33 2.38 -12.24
CA PRO A 159 -0.72 1.97 -13.51
C PRO A 159 -0.78 0.47 -13.75
N SER A 160 -0.49 -0.35 -12.73
CA SER A 160 -0.55 -1.81 -12.84
C SER A 160 -1.99 -2.32 -12.98
N ILE A 161 -2.96 -1.68 -12.34
CA ILE A 161 -4.39 -2.00 -12.50
C ILE A 161 -4.82 -1.74 -13.94
N VAL A 162 -4.43 -0.59 -14.51
CA VAL A 162 -4.73 -0.23 -15.90
C VAL A 162 -4.07 -1.21 -16.87
N GLU A 163 -2.80 -1.55 -16.66
CA GLU A 163 -2.08 -2.51 -17.50
C GLU A 163 -2.77 -3.88 -17.54
N VAL A 164 -3.17 -4.41 -16.37
CA VAL A 164 -3.91 -5.67 -16.28
C VAL A 164 -5.27 -5.58 -16.97
N ALA A 165 -5.98 -4.46 -16.80
CA ALA A 165 -7.27 -4.24 -17.46
C ALA A 165 -7.12 -4.18 -18.99
N GLU A 166 -6.12 -3.46 -19.50
CA GLU A 166 -5.83 -3.40 -20.94
C GLU A 166 -5.49 -4.76 -21.52
N GLN A 167 -4.65 -5.54 -20.82
CA GLN A 167 -4.29 -6.88 -21.25
C GLN A 167 -5.52 -7.79 -21.28
N SER A 168 -6.36 -7.74 -20.24
CA SER A 168 -7.61 -8.51 -20.19
C SER A 168 -8.55 -8.15 -21.35
N CYS A 169 -8.67 -6.87 -21.70
CA CYS A 169 -9.47 -6.45 -22.85
C CYS A 169 -8.89 -6.97 -24.18
N ARG A 170 -7.56 -6.96 -24.35
CA ARG A 170 -6.91 -7.49 -25.55
C ARG A 170 -7.13 -8.99 -25.69
N ASP A 171 -6.97 -9.74 -24.60
CA ASP A 171 -7.15 -11.19 -24.59
C ASP A 171 -8.60 -11.56 -24.93
N ALA A 172 -9.58 -10.83 -24.38
CA ALA A 172 -10.99 -11.00 -24.72
C ALA A 172 -11.29 -10.74 -26.21
N ILE A 173 -10.70 -9.70 -26.81
CA ILE A 173 -10.86 -9.42 -28.25
C ILE A 173 -10.32 -10.57 -29.12
N VAL A 174 -9.17 -11.13 -28.74
CA VAL A 174 -8.58 -12.27 -29.47
C VAL A 174 -9.49 -13.49 -29.35
N GLU A 175 -9.96 -13.80 -28.14
CA GLU A 175 -10.86 -14.92 -27.89
C GLU A 175 -12.19 -14.79 -28.65
N GLU A 176 -12.81 -13.60 -28.63
CA GLU A 176 -14.05 -13.32 -29.37
C GLU A 176 -13.88 -13.52 -30.88
N ARG A 177 -12.74 -13.08 -31.44
CA ARG A 177 -12.40 -13.29 -32.85
C ARG A 177 -12.29 -14.77 -33.18
N GLU A 178 -11.56 -15.54 -32.37
CA GLU A 178 -11.39 -16.99 -32.59
C GLU A 178 -12.72 -17.75 -32.52
N LEU A 179 -13.55 -17.44 -31.53
CA LEU A 179 -14.88 -18.03 -31.37
C LEU A 179 -15.80 -17.70 -32.56
N THR A 180 -15.72 -16.48 -33.08
CA THR A 180 -16.50 -16.05 -34.26
C THR A 180 -16.10 -16.81 -35.52
N LEU A 181 -14.79 -16.97 -35.76
CA LEU A 181 -14.26 -17.75 -36.90
C LEU A 181 -14.66 -19.23 -36.79
N ARG A 182 -14.54 -19.83 -35.60
CA ARG A 182 -14.98 -21.21 -35.34
C ARG A 182 -16.48 -21.40 -35.59
N LYS A 183 -17.33 -20.49 -35.13
CA LYS A 183 -18.78 -20.53 -35.39
C LYS A 183 -19.09 -20.44 -36.89
N SER A 184 -18.44 -19.53 -37.62
CA SER A 184 -18.63 -19.35 -39.06
C SER A 184 -18.25 -20.60 -39.88
N SER A 185 -17.17 -21.29 -39.49
CA SER A 185 -16.76 -22.55 -40.13
C SER A 185 -17.74 -23.71 -39.90
N ARG A 186 -18.38 -23.78 -38.72
CA ARG A 186 -19.37 -24.81 -38.38
C ARG A 186 -20.70 -24.63 -39.11
N THR A 187 -21.15 -23.40 -39.33
CA THR A 187 -22.40 -23.11 -40.06
C THR A 187 -22.30 -23.38 -41.56
N HIS A 188 -21.10 -23.39 -42.15
CA HIS A 188 -20.90 -23.77 -43.56
C HIS A 188 -20.84 -25.29 -43.79
N GLY A 189 -20.48 -26.10 -42.77
CA GLY A 189 -20.40 -27.56 -42.88
C GLY A 189 -21.70 -28.33 -42.65
N GLN A 190 -22.77 -27.67 -42.19
CA GLN A 190 -24.10 -28.29 -41.93
C GLN A 190 -25.14 -28.03 -43.04
N ARG A 191 -24.73 -27.44 -44.17
CA ARG A 191 -25.63 -27.13 -45.31
C ARG A 191 -25.44 -28.07 -46.52
N LEU A 192 -24.86 -29.25 -46.33
CA LEU A 192 -24.76 -30.29 -47.36
C LEU A 192 -25.54 -31.54 -46.94
#